data_AF-A0A820G8G3-F1
#
_entry.id   AF-A0A820G8G3-F1
#
_cell.length_a   1.000
_cell.length_b   1.000
_cell.length_c   1.000
_cell.angle_alpha   90.00
_cell.angle_beta   90.00
_cell.angle_gamma   90.00
#
_symmetry.space_group_name_H-M   'P 1'
#
loop_
_entity.id
_entity.type
_entity.pdbx_description
1 polymer ?
#
loop_
_entity_poly.entity_id
_entity_poly.type
_entity_poly.pdbx_seq_one_letter_code
_entity_poly.pdbx_strand_id
1 'polypeptide(L)'
;MEWIKTIPKVKGVYTQIEPICEALQIDQRNCDQNMISISFNRIDPLFMYTQFLKEALLEIEDDDTKSIKELVDYCRLQGDVSEKTLEKIEKEYRNHTPIWWYTGPYFIYSMLNRGLRLMDVDIILKMGFFIRHLQQYRICSKTT
;
A
#
# COMPACT_ATOMS: atom_id res chain seq x y z
N MET A 1 22.31 -26.72 18.30
CA MET A 1 21.75 -25.61 17.47
C MET A 1 20.32 -25.92 17.00
N GLU A 2 19.50 -26.61 17.80
CA GLU A 2 18.12 -27.00 17.39
C GLU A 2 17.04 -26.02 17.86
N TRP A 3 17.31 -25.20 18.89
CA TRP A 3 16.35 -24.22 19.42
C TRP A 3 16.01 -23.10 18.42
N ILE A 4 16.90 -22.80 17.46
CA ILE A 4 16.68 -21.74 16.47
C ILE A 4 15.48 -22.09 15.57
N LYS A 5 15.27 -23.38 15.27
CA LYS A 5 14.13 -23.84 14.46
C LYS A 5 12.78 -23.68 15.17
N THR A 6 12.79 -23.51 16.49
CA THR A 6 11.54 -23.31 17.27
C THR A 6 11.09 -21.85 17.36
N ILE A 7 11.91 -20.88 16.94
CA ILE A 7 11.56 -19.45 17.01
C ILE A 7 11.43 -18.88 15.59
N PRO A 8 10.21 -18.70 15.05
CA PRO A 8 10.00 -18.22 13.68
C PRO A 8 10.50 -16.79 13.44
N LYS A 9 10.76 -16.02 14.50
CA LYS A 9 11.30 -14.66 14.43
C LYS A 9 12.83 -14.60 14.31
N VAL A 10 13.55 -15.71 14.55
CA VAL A 10 15.02 -15.74 14.50
C VAL A 10 15.45 -16.32 13.15
N LYS A 11 15.93 -15.46 12.24
CA LYS A 11 16.41 -15.87 10.92
C LYS A 11 17.77 -16.57 10.94
N GLY A 12 18.57 -16.35 11.99
CA GLY A 12 19.88 -16.97 12.14
C GLY A 12 20.60 -16.49 13.40
N VAL A 13 21.62 -17.23 13.81
CA VAL A 13 22.56 -16.83 14.87
C VAL A 13 23.91 -16.64 14.21
N TYR A 14 24.41 -15.42 14.27
CA TYR A 14 25.64 -15.02 13.61
C TYR A 14 26.69 -14.67 14.66
N THR A 15 27.89 -15.21 14.50
CA THR A 15 29.02 -14.97 15.40
C THR A 15 30.07 -14.04 14.81
N GLN A 16 29.90 -13.65 13.55
CA GLN A 16 30.78 -12.77 12.78
C GLN A 16 29.93 -11.72 12.06
N ILE A 17 30.54 -10.58 11.73
CA ILE A 17 29.79 -9.44 11.18
C ILE A 17 29.47 -9.59 9.68
N GLU A 18 30.36 -10.20 8.88
CA GLU A 18 30.12 -10.41 7.45
C GLU A 18 28.82 -11.19 7.15
N PRO A 19 28.52 -12.33 7.79
CA PRO A 19 27.27 -13.05 7.60
C PRO A 19 26.02 -12.24 7.98
N ILE A 20 26.15 -11.33 8.96
CA ILE A 20 25.05 -10.43 9.34
C ILE A 20 24.81 -9.42 8.23
N CYS A 21 25.88 -8.80 7.70
CA CYS A 21 25.79 -7.85 6.61
C CYS A 21 25.19 -8.49 5.34
N GLU A 22 25.59 -9.70 4.98
CA GLU A 22 25.01 -10.43 3.85
C GLU A 22 23.52 -10.72 4.05
N ALA A 23 23.13 -11.22 5.24
CA ALA A 23 21.73 -11.48 5.58
C ALA A 23 20.89 -10.19 5.53
N LEU A 24 21.43 -9.08 6.04
CA LEU A 24 20.78 -7.77 6.00
C LEU A 24 20.67 -7.23 4.57
N GLN A 25 21.67 -7.44 3.70
CA GLN A 25 21.61 -7.02 2.29
C GLN A 25 20.60 -7.85 1.49
N ILE A 26 20.46 -9.15 1.80
CA ILE A 26 19.42 -10.00 1.22
C ILE A 26 18.04 -9.51 1.68
N ASP A 27 17.89 -9.24 2.97
CA ASP A 27 16.64 -8.71 3.52
C ASP A 27 16.31 -7.31 3.00
N GLN A 28 17.31 -6.45 2.80
CA GLN A 28 17.14 -5.12 2.20
C GLN A 28 16.69 -5.21 0.74
N ARG A 29 17.22 -6.16 -0.03
CA ARG A 29 16.78 -6.42 -1.41
C ARG A 29 15.38 -7.00 -1.49
N ASN A 30 14.99 -7.81 -0.50
CA ASN A 30 13.64 -8.35 -0.37
C ASN A 30 12.66 -7.39 0.31
N CYS A 31 13.17 -6.29 0.88
CA CYS A 31 12.35 -5.25 1.47
C CYS A 31 11.74 -4.46 0.31
N ASP A 32 10.48 -4.77 -0.01
CA ASP A 32 9.71 -3.95 -0.92
C ASP A 32 9.70 -2.53 -0.35
N GLN A 33 10.50 -1.63 -0.93
CA GLN A 33 10.62 -0.25 -0.45
C GLN A 33 9.23 0.40 -0.42
N ASN A 34 8.28 -0.07 -1.21
CA ASN A 34 6.89 0.39 -1.24
C ASN A 34 6.11 0.04 0.05
N MET A 35 6.60 -0.87 0.89
CA MET A 35 5.99 -1.19 2.20
C MET A 35 6.41 -0.23 3.33
N ILE A 36 7.39 0.66 3.11
CA ILE A 36 7.80 1.61 4.15
C ILE A 36 6.69 2.67 4.36
N SER A 37 6.22 2.81 5.59
CA SER A 37 5.25 3.84 5.98
C SER A 37 5.78 5.25 5.70
N ILE A 38 4.91 6.15 5.24
CA ILE A 38 5.26 7.55 5.00
C ILE A 38 5.28 8.29 6.34
N SER A 39 6.41 8.92 6.65
CA SER A 39 6.53 9.86 7.77
C SER A 39 6.49 11.30 7.27
N PHE A 40 5.38 12.00 7.50
CA PHE A 40 5.29 13.44 7.24
C PHE A 40 5.94 14.21 8.40
N ASN A 41 7.16 14.69 8.22
CA ASN A 41 7.78 15.61 9.18
C ASN A 41 7.11 16.99 9.07
N ARG A 42 6.83 17.58 10.24
CA ARG A 42 5.85 18.65 10.40
C ARG A 42 6.36 19.97 9.81
N ILE A 43 5.53 20.58 8.96
CA ILE A 43 5.64 21.92 8.34
C ILE A 43 6.45 21.91 7.03
N ASP A 44 5.75 21.70 5.91
CA ASP A 44 6.32 21.76 4.56
C ASP A 44 5.18 22.11 3.57
N PRO A 45 5.39 22.91 2.52
CA PRO A 45 4.48 23.05 1.37
C PRO A 45 3.75 21.76 0.98
N LEU A 46 4.40 20.60 1.13
CA LEU A 46 3.82 19.28 0.96
C LEU A 46 2.51 19.06 1.74
N PHE A 47 2.36 19.63 2.94
CA PHE A 47 1.12 19.56 3.72
C PHE A 47 -0.02 20.31 3.03
N MET A 48 0.23 21.51 2.51
CA MET A 48 -0.76 22.29 1.74
C MET A 48 -1.13 21.54 0.45
N TYR A 49 -0.14 20.98 -0.25
CA TYR A 49 -0.39 20.15 -1.43
C TYR A 49 -1.20 18.89 -1.08
N THR A 50 -0.89 18.21 0.02
CA THR A 50 -1.61 16.99 0.44
C THR A 50 -3.06 17.33 0.83
N GLN A 51 -3.27 18.47 1.48
CA GLN A 51 -4.60 18.94 1.85
C GLN A 51 -5.43 19.31 0.61
N PHE A 52 -4.85 20.06 -0.33
CA PHE A 52 -5.50 20.42 -1.59
C PHE A 52 -5.79 19.18 -2.45
N LEU A 53 -4.82 18.27 -2.57
CA LEU A 53 -4.98 17.00 -3.26
C LEU A 53 -6.10 16.15 -2.63
N LYS A 54 -6.17 16.10 -1.29
CA LYS A 54 -7.24 15.42 -0.59
C LYS A 54 -8.61 16.03 -0.92
N GLU A 55 -8.72 17.36 -0.91
CA GLU A 55 -9.96 18.08 -1.22
C GLU A 55 -10.39 17.80 -2.68
N ALA A 56 -9.46 17.96 -3.63
CA ALA A 56 -9.70 17.64 -5.03
C ALA A 56 -10.13 16.18 -5.25
N LEU A 57 -9.47 15.21 -4.59
CA LEU A 57 -9.82 13.79 -4.69
C LEU A 57 -11.21 13.46 -4.14
N LEU A 58 -11.67 14.22 -3.14
CA LEU A 58 -13.00 14.05 -2.52
C LEU A 58 -14.12 14.66 -3.36
N GLU A 59 -13.84 15.68 -4.16
CA GLU A 59 -14.80 16.32 -5.06
C GLU A 59 -15.04 15.51 -6.35
N ILE A 60 -14.15 14.57 -6.68
CA ILE A 60 -14.33 13.69 -7.84
C ILE A 60 -15.52 12.75 -7.57
N GLU A 61 -16.63 13.01 -8.25
CA GLU A 61 -17.70 12.03 -8.46
C GLU A 61 -17.23 11.00 -9.48
N ASP A 62 -17.04 9.77 -9.02
CA ASP A 62 -16.47 8.69 -9.82
C ASP A 62 -17.33 7.44 -9.67
N ASP A 63 -17.55 6.72 -10.77
CA ASP A 63 -18.11 5.37 -10.71
C ASP A 63 -17.02 4.39 -10.25
N ASP A 64 -17.14 3.92 -9.01
CA ASP A 64 -16.24 2.92 -8.43
C ASP A 64 -15.96 1.74 -9.36
N THR A 65 -16.98 1.29 -10.11
CA THR A 65 -16.84 0.14 -11.01
C THR A 65 -15.83 0.44 -12.11
N LYS A 66 -15.92 1.66 -12.68
CA LYS A 66 -15.00 2.16 -13.69
C LYS A 66 -13.62 2.41 -13.09
N SER A 67 -13.52 3.06 -11.93
CA SER A 67 -12.24 3.35 -11.28
C SER A 67 -11.48 2.07 -10.89
N ILE A 68 -12.17 1.04 -10.40
CA ILE A 68 -11.58 -0.27 -10.11
C ILE A 68 -11.05 -0.91 -11.39
N LYS A 69 -11.83 -0.87 -12.48
CA LYS A 69 -11.40 -1.42 -13.76
C LYS A 69 -10.16 -0.70 -14.30
N GLU A 70 -10.14 0.64 -14.23
CA GLU A 70 -8.99 1.45 -14.65
C GLU A 70 -7.73 1.18 -13.81
N LEU A 71 -7.89 0.92 -12.51
CA LEU A 71 -6.79 0.50 -11.63
C LEU A 71 -6.27 -0.88 -12.02
N VAL A 72 -7.16 -1.83 -12.25
CA VAL A 72 -6.81 -3.20 -12.65
C VAL A 72 -6.08 -3.20 -13.99
N ASP A 73 -6.59 -2.47 -14.99
CA ASP A 73 -5.96 -2.37 -16.30
C ASP A 73 -4.58 -1.68 -16.22
N TYR A 74 -4.43 -0.66 -15.37
CA TYR A 74 -3.12 -0.07 -15.09
C TYR A 74 -2.14 -1.09 -14.49
N CYS A 75 -2.59 -1.91 -13.54
CA CYS A 75 -1.74 -2.95 -12.94
C CYS A 75 -1.37 -4.05 -13.93
N ARG A 76 -2.29 -4.45 -14.83
CA ARG A 76 -2.01 -5.41 -15.91
C ARG A 76 -0.89 -4.91 -16.82
N LEU A 77 -0.88 -3.61 -17.14
CA LEU A 77 0.16 -3.00 -17.97
C LEU A 77 1.53 -2.94 -17.29
N GLN A 78 1.58 -2.76 -15.97
CA GLN A 78 2.84 -2.75 -15.22
C GLN A 78 3.46 -4.15 -15.07
N GLY A 79 2.62 -5.21 -15.04
CA GLY A 79 3.10 -6.60 -14.95
C GLY A 79 3.61 -7.04 -13.57
N ASP A 80 3.59 -6.15 -12.58
CA ASP A 80 4.10 -6.41 -11.22
C ASP A 80 3.12 -7.22 -10.33
N VAL A 81 1.86 -7.34 -10.75
CA VAL A 81 0.78 -7.94 -9.94
C VAL A 81 0.27 -9.20 -10.62
N SER A 82 0.07 -10.27 -9.85
CA SER A 82 -0.48 -11.52 -10.38
C SER A 82 -1.93 -11.36 -10.85
N GLU A 83 -2.29 -11.95 -12.00
CA GLU A 83 -3.64 -11.87 -12.57
C GLU A 83 -4.73 -12.35 -11.59
N LYS A 84 -4.43 -13.37 -10.78
CA LYS A 84 -5.34 -13.87 -9.73
C LYS A 84 -5.70 -12.79 -8.70
N THR A 85 -4.74 -11.94 -8.34
CA THR A 85 -4.98 -10.82 -7.41
C THR A 85 -5.84 -9.74 -8.06
N LEU A 86 -5.60 -9.47 -9.35
CA LEU A 86 -6.35 -8.49 -10.12
C LEU A 86 -7.82 -8.89 -10.28
N GLU A 87 -8.08 -10.13 -10.68
CA GLU A 87 -9.44 -10.67 -10.75
C GLU A 87 -10.17 -10.62 -9.41
N LYS A 88 -9.46 -10.88 -8.31
CA LYS A 88 -10.03 -10.86 -6.97
C LYS A 88 -10.51 -9.46 -6.61
N ILE A 89 -9.72 -8.43 -6.90
CA ILE A 89 -10.12 -7.04 -6.66
C ILE A 89 -11.33 -6.69 -7.52
N GLU A 90 -11.28 -7.00 -8.82
CA GLU A 90 -12.37 -6.68 -9.76
C GLU A 90 -13.71 -7.28 -9.32
N LYS A 91 -13.70 -8.49 -8.76
CA LYS A 91 -14.92 -9.23 -8.36
C LYS A 91 -15.35 -8.98 -6.91
N GLU A 92 -14.39 -8.87 -5.98
CA GLU A 92 -14.66 -8.94 -4.55
C GLU A 92 -14.42 -7.62 -3.81
N TYR A 93 -13.99 -6.54 -4.48
CA TYR A 93 -13.63 -5.29 -3.81
C TYR A 93 -14.72 -4.79 -2.84
N ARG A 94 -15.99 -4.78 -3.30
CA ARG A 94 -17.15 -4.33 -2.51
C ARG A 94 -17.57 -5.28 -1.38
N ASN A 95 -17.09 -6.52 -1.39
CA ASN A 95 -17.45 -7.52 -0.38
C ASN A 95 -16.66 -7.32 0.93
N HIS A 96 -15.61 -6.50 0.90
CA HIS A 96 -14.73 -6.26 2.02
C HIS A 96 -14.61 -4.78 2.35
N THR A 97 -14.23 -4.47 3.59
CA THR A 97 -13.95 -3.09 3.99
C THR A 97 -12.64 -2.60 3.35
N PRO A 98 -12.49 -1.28 3.13
CA PRO A 98 -11.25 -0.70 2.60
C PRO A 98 -10.03 -1.04 3.45
N ILE A 99 -10.20 -1.13 4.78
CA ILE A 99 -9.12 -1.53 5.70
C ILE A 99 -8.66 -2.96 5.42
N TRP A 100 -9.59 -3.88 5.15
CA TRP A 100 -9.23 -5.27 4.86
C TRP A 100 -8.31 -5.37 3.65
N TRP A 101 -8.58 -4.59 2.60
CA TRP A 101 -7.71 -4.46 1.43
C TRP A 101 -6.38 -3.77 1.75
N TYR A 102 -6.39 -2.76 2.64
CA TYR A 102 -5.19 -2.05 3.05
C TYR A 102 -4.24 -2.89 3.91
N THR A 103 -4.76 -3.78 4.76
CA THR A 103 -3.94 -4.61 5.67
C THR A 103 -3.65 -6.01 5.13
N GLY A 104 -4.34 -6.42 4.06
CA GLY A 104 -4.13 -7.72 3.44
C GLY A 104 -2.79 -7.80 2.68
N PRO A 105 -2.33 -9.01 2.33
CA PRO A 105 -1.10 -9.23 1.54
C PRO A 105 -1.31 -8.93 0.05
N TYR A 106 -1.96 -7.80 -0.26
CA TYR A 106 -2.29 -7.37 -1.61
C TYR A 106 -1.46 -6.14 -2.00
N PHE A 107 -1.38 -5.87 -3.30
CA PHE A 107 -0.61 -4.74 -3.84
C PHE A 107 -1.18 -3.36 -3.45
N ILE A 108 -2.40 -3.29 -2.90
CA ILE A 108 -3.08 -2.04 -2.56
C ILE A 108 -2.27 -1.19 -1.58
N TYR A 109 -1.73 -1.80 -0.53
CA TYR A 109 -0.91 -1.11 0.46
C TYR A 109 0.38 -0.55 -0.16
N SER A 110 1.12 -1.40 -0.87
CA SER A 110 2.40 -1.03 -1.46
C SER A 110 2.22 0.02 -2.55
N MET A 111 1.22 -0.14 -3.43
CA MET A 111 0.90 0.82 -4.48
C MET A 111 0.49 2.19 -3.92
N LEU A 112 -0.39 2.23 -2.92
CA LEU A 112 -0.81 3.51 -2.32
C LEU A 112 0.37 4.23 -1.64
N ASN A 113 1.18 3.50 -0.86
CA ASN A 113 2.33 4.11 -0.19
C ASN A 113 3.43 4.53 -1.17
N ARG A 114 3.62 3.79 -2.27
CA ARG A 114 4.52 4.19 -3.36
C ARG A 114 4.03 5.49 -4.00
N GLY A 115 2.76 5.55 -4.39
CA GLY A 115 2.17 6.73 -5.02
C GLY A 115 2.29 7.97 -4.14
N LEU A 116 1.92 7.85 -2.87
CA LEU A 116 2.02 8.94 -1.91
C LEU A 116 3.49 9.34 -1.58
N ARG A 117 4.44 8.39 -1.55
CA ARG A 117 5.85 8.72 -1.27
C ARG A 117 6.53 9.41 -2.44
N LEU A 118 6.27 8.94 -3.65
CA LEU A 118 6.85 9.50 -4.88
C LEU A 118 6.06 10.70 -5.40
N MET A 119 4.91 11.02 -4.77
CA MET A 119 3.95 12.00 -5.27
C MET A 119 3.54 11.71 -6.72
N ASP A 120 3.40 10.43 -7.05
CA ASP A 120 3.01 9.96 -8.37
C ASP A 120 1.50 10.21 -8.56
N VAL A 121 1.19 11.27 -9.30
CA VAL A 121 -0.18 11.74 -9.51
C VAL A 121 -1.03 10.69 -10.23
N ASP A 122 -0.45 9.90 -11.14
CA ASP A 122 -1.19 8.88 -11.88
C ASP A 122 -1.64 7.75 -10.93
N ILE A 123 -0.74 7.29 -10.06
CA ILE A 123 -1.08 6.30 -9.03
C ILE A 123 -2.09 6.87 -8.04
N ILE A 124 -1.89 8.11 -7.57
CA ILE A 124 -2.76 8.75 -6.60
C ILE A 124 -4.19 8.93 -7.15
N LEU A 125 -4.34 9.37 -8.40
CA LEU A 125 -5.64 9.54 -9.03
C LEU A 125 -6.35 8.20 -9.22
N LYS A 126 -5.64 7.16 -9.71
CA LYS A 126 -6.20 5.81 -9.86
C LYS A 126 -6.59 5.18 -8.53
N MET A 127 -5.86 5.49 -7.45
CA MET A 127 -6.18 5.07 -6.09
C MET A 127 -7.15 6.02 -5.38
N GLY A 128 -7.66 7.06 -6.07
CA GLY A 128 -8.53 8.08 -5.50
C GLY A 128 -9.80 7.51 -4.87
N PHE A 129 -10.47 6.59 -5.55
CA PHE A 129 -11.66 5.89 -5.02
C PHE A 129 -11.36 5.16 -3.71
N PHE A 130 -10.19 4.49 -3.63
CA PHE A 130 -9.77 3.77 -2.44
C PHE A 130 -9.48 4.72 -1.27
N ILE A 131 -8.83 5.87 -1.54
CA ILE A 131 -8.58 6.91 -0.54
C ILE A 131 -9.91 7.48 -0.02
N ARG A 132 -10.89 7.76 -0.89
CA ARG A 132 -12.22 8.21 -0.48
C ARG A 132 -12.90 7.19 0.45
N HIS A 133 -12.87 5.91 0.09
CA HIS A 133 -13.46 4.85 0.91
C HIS A 133 -12.79 4.72 2.29
N LEU A 134 -11.46 4.85 2.35
CA LEU A 134 -10.74 4.89 3.64
C LEU A 134 -11.17 6.09 4.49
N GLN A 135 -11.37 7.26 3.89
CA GLN A 135 -11.82 8.45 4.61
C GLN A 135 -13.26 8.30 5.11
N GLN A 136 -14.16 7.80 4.27
CA GLN A 136 -15.55 7.54 4.66
C GLN A 136 -15.63 6.53 5.81
N TYR A 137 -14.83 5.45 5.77
CA TYR A 137 -14.74 4.49 6.86
C TYR A 137 -14.28 5.14 8.18
N ARG A 138 -13.30 6.06 8.13
CA ARG A 138 -12.84 6.80 9.32
C ARG A 138 -13.89 7.76 9.90
N ILE A 139 -14.78 8.30 9.07
CA ILE A 139 -15.87 9.18 9.53
C ILE A 139 -16.95 8.34 10.19
N CYS A 140 -17.40 7.25 9.57
CA CYS A 140 -18.45 6.38 10.11
C CYS A 140 -18.05 5.68 11.42
N SER A 141 -16.76 5.36 11.62
CA SER A 141 -16.28 4.73 12.87
C SER A 141 -16.15 5.68 14.07
N LYS A 142 -16.31 7.00 13.88
CA LYS A 142 -16.29 8.00 14.97
C LYS A 142 -17.69 8.39 15.47
N THR A 143 -18.75 7.88 14.84
CA THR A 143 -20.15 8.23 15.14
C THR A 143 -20.90 7.13 15.91
N THR A 144 -20.18 6.24 16.60
CA THR A 144 -20.71 5.19 17.48
C THR A 144 -19.98 5.25 18.82
#